data_AF-A0A2S0KT19-F1
#
_entry.id   AF-A0A2S0KT19-F1
#
_cell.length_a   1.000
_cell.length_b   1.000
_cell.length_c   1.000
_cell.angle_alpha   90.00
_cell.angle_beta   90.00
_cell.angle_gamma   90.00
#
_symmetry.space_group_name_H-M   'P 1'
#
loop_
_entity.id
_entity.type
_entity.pdbx_description
1 polymer ?
#
loop_
_entity_poly.entity_id
_entity_poly.type
_entity_poly.pdbx_seq_one_letter_code
_entity_poly.pdbx_strand_id
1 'polypeptide(L)'
;MKTGINGGFYYRGGSMLRVFRAGDRLLPVPKPFRSLKRGDVICFLPPGSRTRVVHRIVGCGENSFRTQGDNNARPDRLPVTPEQMPMLVAARVRRGRRSRVHGGAVGRIVFRINRFRRFCRGVVSALGGRLRPLLRPFRPGLRLVSRAGRGLLYAGDTVAAVRRADGEGWRLRRGWRFFYSADELNRLYPVPGDGAEHGRQ
;
A
#
# COMPACT_ATOMS: atom_id res chain seq x y z
N MET A 1 26.31 21.05 -27.76
CA MET A 1 25.77 19.70 -27.49
C MET A 1 24.87 19.74 -26.26
N LYS A 2 23.55 19.60 -26.41
CA LYS A 2 22.58 19.52 -25.30
C LYS A 2 22.00 18.10 -25.26
N THR A 3 22.65 17.20 -24.54
CA THR A 3 22.15 15.83 -24.36
C THR A 3 21.05 15.85 -23.29
N GLY A 4 19.80 15.93 -23.74
CA GLY A 4 18.63 15.92 -22.88
C GLY A 4 18.47 14.58 -22.17
N ILE A 5 18.67 14.56 -20.85
CA ILE A 5 18.21 13.45 -19.99
C ILE A 5 16.67 13.53 -19.89
N ASN A 6 15.99 13.17 -20.98
CA ASN A 6 14.54 12.95 -21.04
C ASN A 6 14.16 11.51 -20.62
N GLY A 7 15.00 10.87 -19.79
CA GLY A 7 14.88 9.47 -19.40
C GLY A 7 14.08 9.29 -18.11
N GLY A 8 12.75 9.21 -18.21
CA GLY A 8 11.94 8.70 -17.10
C GLY A 8 12.24 7.22 -16.81
N PHE A 9 12.11 6.77 -15.57
CA PHE A 9 12.37 5.37 -15.17
C PHE A 9 11.13 4.72 -14.54
N TYR A 10 11.06 3.38 -14.59
CA TYR A 10 9.95 2.65 -13.98
C TYR A 10 10.20 2.40 -12.48
N TYR A 11 9.24 2.78 -11.67
CA TYR A 11 9.25 2.51 -10.23
C TYR A 11 8.94 1.03 -9.96
N ARG A 12 9.74 0.38 -9.11
CA ARG A 12 9.59 -1.05 -8.75
C ARG A 12 9.33 -1.30 -7.26
N GLY A 13 9.38 -0.27 -6.43
CA GLY A 13 9.31 -0.41 -4.96
C GLY A 13 7.90 -0.35 -4.37
N GLY A 14 7.82 -0.62 -3.06
CA GLY A 14 6.61 -0.39 -2.24
C GLY A 14 6.77 0.74 -1.20
N SER A 15 7.96 1.34 -1.10
CA SER A 15 8.28 2.37 -0.08
C SER A 15 7.49 3.66 -0.25
N MET A 16 7.03 3.96 -1.48
CA MET A 16 6.22 5.12 -1.82
C MET A 16 4.76 4.76 -2.08
N LEU A 17 4.28 3.61 -1.59
CA LEU A 17 2.88 3.20 -1.74
C LEU A 17 1.92 4.35 -1.40
N ARG A 18 0.81 4.43 -2.16
CA ARG A 18 -0.21 5.52 -2.19
C ARG A 18 0.21 6.76 -2.97
N VAL A 19 1.51 7.06 -3.05
CA VAL A 19 2.03 8.06 -3.99
C VAL A 19 2.39 7.42 -5.31
N PHE A 20 3.15 6.32 -5.30
CA PHE A 20 3.52 5.54 -6.47
C PHE A 20 3.04 4.09 -6.36
N ARG A 21 3.02 3.40 -7.51
CA ARG A 21 2.80 1.95 -7.63
C ARG A 21 3.88 1.38 -8.54
N ALA A 22 4.25 0.13 -8.31
CA ALA A 22 5.13 -0.57 -9.23
C ALA A 22 4.56 -0.49 -10.66
N GLY A 23 5.42 -0.18 -11.63
CA GLY A 23 5.05 0.08 -13.03
C GLY A 23 4.73 1.53 -13.36
N ASP A 24 4.65 2.44 -12.38
CA ASP A 24 4.60 3.89 -12.67
C ASP A 24 5.91 4.33 -13.35
N ARG A 25 5.83 5.12 -14.42
CA ARG A 25 7.01 5.80 -14.99
C ARG A 25 7.19 7.14 -14.30
N LEU A 26 8.32 7.35 -13.64
CA LEU A 26 8.67 8.59 -12.95
C LEU A 26 9.49 9.48 -13.86
N LEU A 27 9.20 10.78 -13.83
CA LEU A 27 9.86 11.81 -14.64
C LEU A 27 10.67 12.72 -13.71
N PRO A 28 11.94 12.36 -13.43
CA PRO A 28 12.83 13.20 -12.65
C PRO A 28 13.31 14.39 -13.48
N VAL A 29 13.53 15.52 -12.81
CA VAL A 29 14.15 16.72 -13.38
C VAL A 29 15.30 17.17 -12.48
N PRO A 30 16.42 17.63 -13.06
CA PRO A 30 17.48 18.24 -12.27
C PRO A 30 16.93 19.50 -11.59
N LYS A 31 17.34 19.71 -10.35
CA LYS A 31 17.01 20.89 -9.56
C LYS A 31 18.21 21.22 -8.68
N PRO A 32 18.64 22.49 -8.54
CA PRO A 32 19.74 22.82 -7.66
C PRO A 32 19.48 22.29 -6.25
N PHE A 33 20.49 21.68 -5.62
CA PHE A 33 20.34 21.03 -4.31
C PHE A 33 19.70 21.98 -3.29
N ARG A 34 20.19 23.21 -3.20
CA ARG A 34 19.69 24.28 -2.30
C ARG A 34 18.24 24.70 -2.56
N SER A 35 17.69 24.40 -3.73
CA SER A 35 16.30 24.72 -4.08
C SER A 35 15.32 23.58 -3.77
N LEU A 36 15.82 22.38 -3.48
CA LEU A 36 15.01 21.27 -2.99
C LEU A 36 14.56 21.57 -1.57
N LYS A 37 13.29 21.24 -1.27
CA LYS A 37 12.69 21.60 0.01
C LYS A 37 11.93 20.44 0.63
N ARG A 38 11.70 20.56 1.93
CA ARG A 38 10.86 19.63 2.69
C ARG A 38 9.50 19.43 1.99
N GLY A 39 9.14 18.17 1.79
CA GLY A 39 7.94 17.76 1.09
C GLY A 39 8.16 17.38 -0.37
N ASP A 40 9.27 17.78 -1.00
CA ASP A 40 9.63 17.33 -2.35
C ASP A 40 9.91 15.82 -2.36
N VAL A 41 9.55 15.16 -3.46
CA VAL A 41 9.90 13.76 -3.71
C VAL A 41 11.10 13.74 -4.60
N ILE A 42 12.19 13.14 -4.14
CA ILE A 42 13.44 13.07 -4.87
C ILE A 42 13.78 11.63 -5.21
N CYS A 43 14.57 11.47 -6.26
CA CYS A 43 15.26 10.22 -6.54
C CYS A 43 16.78 10.43 -6.52
N PHE A 44 17.50 9.51 -5.91
CA PHE A 44 18.94 9.60 -5.70
C PHE A 44 19.55 8.20 -5.69
N LEU A 45 20.87 8.11 -5.84
CA LEU A 45 21.63 6.86 -5.71
C LEU A 45 22.31 6.83 -4.34
N PRO A 46 21.99 5.88 -3.46
CA PRO A 46 22.76 5.66 -2.25
C PRO A 46 24.22 5.31 -2.57
N PRO A 47 25.20 5.69 -1.72
CA PRO A 47 26.59 5.27 -1.89
C PRO A 47 26.69 3.75 -1.97
N GLY A 48 27.48 3.23 -2.92
CA GLY A 48 27.65 1.79 -3.14
C GLY A 48 26.44 1.06 -3.72
N SER A 49 25.33 1.76 -4.03
CA SER A 49 24.13 1.15 -4.60
C SER A 49 24.00 1.46 -6.09
N ARG A 50 23.66 0.43 -6.88
CA ARG A 50 23.24 0.57 -8.28
C ARG A 50 21.74 0.88 -8.42
N THR A 51 20.99 0.86 -7.32
CA THR A 51 19.54 1.01 -7.33
C THR A 51 19.14 2.42 -6.88
N ARG A 52 18.40 3.10 -7.74
CA ARG A 52 17.86 4.43 -7.43
C ARG A 52 16.78 4.31 -6.35
N VAL A 53 16.92 5.10 -5.29
CA VAL A 53 15.92 5.25 -4.24
C VAL A 53 15.04 6.45 -4.55
N VAL A 54 13.75 6.36 -4.22
CA VAL A 54 12.77 7.44 -4.42
C VAL A 54 12.02 7.69 -3.14
N HIS A 55 12.28 8.80 -2.45
CA HIS A 55 11.67 9.12 -1.16
C HIS A 55 11.37 10.62 -1.03
N ARG A 56 10.55 10.97 -0.03
CA ARG A 56 10.19 12.36 0.25
C ARG A 56 11.16 12.98 1.24
N ILE A 57 11.57 14.23 0.99
CA ILE A 57 12.35 15.03 1.94
C ILE A 57 11.45 15.34 3.15
N VAL A 58 11.83 14.84 4.32
CA VAL A 58 11.13 15.08 5.59
C VAL A 58 11.88 16.04 6.51
N GLY A 59 13.16 16.31 6.24
CA GLY A 59 13.96 17.34 6.91
C GLY A 59 15.08 17.85 6.02
N CYS A 60 15.46 19.10 6.22
CA CYS A 60 16.58 19.75 5.53
C CYS A 60 17.61 20.16 6.59
N GLY A 61 18.86 19.77 6.39
CA GLY A 61 20.04 20.36 7.02
C GLY A 61 20.76 21.26 6.01
N GLU A 62 21.92 21.79 6.38
CA GLU A 62 22.68 22.74 5.57
C GLU A 62 23.12 22.14 4.22
N ASN A 63 23.72 20.94 4.25
CA ASN A 63 24.15 20.17 3.06
C ASN A 63 23.60 18.74 3.08
N SER A 64 22.42 18.54 3.67
CA SER A 64 21.84 17.21 3.77
C SER A 64 20.32 17.21 3.79
N PHE A 65 19.73 16.13 3.29
CA PHE A 65 18.31 15.86 3.42
C PHE A 65 18.06 14.59 4.22
N ARG A 66 17.14 14.66 5.18
CA ARG A 66 16.52 13.46 5.73
C ARG A 66 15.35 13.07 4.83
N THR A 67 15.36 11.84 4.33
CA THR A 67 14.31 11.31 3.47
C THR A 67 13.49 10.22 4.16
N GLN A 68 12.27 10.01 3.69
CA GLN A 68 11.41 8.92 4.14
C GLN A 68 10.50 8.48 3.00
N GLY A 69 10.35 7.17 2.82
CA GLY A 69 9.29 6.63 1.98
C GLY A 69 7.91 6.89 2.59
N ASP A 70 6.94 7.35 1.80
CA ASP A 70 5.57 7.63 2.27
C ASP A 70 4.87 6.42 2.92
N ASN A 71 5.36 5.20 2.66
CA ASN A 71 4.90 3.96 3.28
C ASN A 71 5.87 3.39 4.34
N ASN A 72 7.03 4.01 4.58
CA ASN A 72 7.97 3.59 5.60
C ASN A 72 7.54 4.12 6.99
N ALA A 73 7.82 3.37 8.05
CA ALA A 73 7.45 3.77 9.41
C ALA A 73 8.36 4.86 9.98
N ARG A 74 9.65 4.81 9.64
CA ARG A 74 10.70 5.71 10.12
C ARG A 74 11.43 6.35 8.93
N PRO A 75 12.05 7.52 9.12
CA PRO A 75 12.98 8.10 8.15
C PRO A 75 14.13 7.16 7.82
N ASP A 76 14.75 7.39 6.66
CA ASP A 76 15.98 6.70 6.28
C ASP A 76 17.10 7.09 7.24
N ARG A 77 18.01 6.14 7.53
CA ARG A 77 19.09 6.34 8.51
C ARG A 77 20.16 7.29 7.99
N LEU A 78 20.57 7.12 6.74
CA LEU A 78 21.61 7.93 6.12
C LEU A 78 20.98 9.15 5.46
N PRO A 79 21.55 10.34 5.67
CA PRO A 79 21.10 11.53 4.96
C PRO A 79 21.45 11.45 3.47
N VAL A 80 20.71 12.20 2.66
CA VAL A 80 21.03 12.42 1.25
C VAL A 80 21.90 13.67 1.12
N THR A 81 23.06 13.53 0.51
CA THR A 81 24.02 14.62 0.28
C THR A 81 24.05 15.06 -1.20
N PRO A 82 24.69 16.19 -1.53
CA PRO A 82 24.78 16.67 -2.92
C PRO A 82 25.45 15.67 -3.88
N GLU A 83 26.42 14.90 -3.40
CA GLU A 83 27.20 13.94 -4.21
C GLU A 83 26.33 12.81 -4.77
N GLN A 84 25.19 12.55 -4.14
CA GLN A 84 24.21 11.55 -4.59
C GLN A 84 23.29 12.06 -5.72
N MET A 85 23.53 13.29 -6.17
CA MET A 85 22.85 13.96 -7.28
C MET A 85 21.31 13.81 -7.22
N PRO A 86 20.67 14.26 -6.13
CA PRO A 86 19.22 14.10 -5.98
C PRO A 86 18.48 14.91 -7.06
N MET A 87 17.54 14.25 -7.73
CA MET A 87 16.66 14.87 -8.72
C MET A 87 15.24 14.93 -8.21
N LEU A 88 14.52 16.01 -8.52
CA LEU A 88 13.11 16.15 -8.18
C LEU A 88 12.27 15.24 -9.08
N VAL A 89 11.44 14.39 -8.50
CA VAL A 89 10.41 13.67 -9.26
C VAL A 89 9.25 14.63 -9.52
N ALA A 90 9.24 15.28 -10.69
CA ALA A 90 8.25 16.31 -11.02
C ALA A 90 6.90 15.75 -11.42
N ALA A 91 6.90 14.58 -12.08
CA ALA A 91 5.69 13.94 -12.56
C ALA A 91 5.82 12.41 -12.55
N ARG A 92 4.66 11.76 -12.64
CA ARG A 92 4.54 10.33 -12.91
C ARG A 92 3.62 10.10 -14.10
N VAL A 93 3.78 8.98 -14.77
CA VAL A 93 2.85 8.46 -15.78
C VAL A 93 2.35 7.10 -15.32
N ARG A 94 1.03 6.94 -15.28
CA ARG A 94 0.36 5.68 -14.95
C ARG A 94 -0.71 5.41 -15.99
N ARG A 95 -0.62 4.26 -16.67
CA ARG A 95 -1.58 3.87 -17.73
C ARG A 95 -1.77 5.00 -18.76
N GLY A 96 -0.66 5.53 -19.26
CA GLY A 96 -0.63 6.64 -20.22
C GLY A 96 -0.94 8.04 -19.64
N ARG A 97 -1.55 8.14 -18.45
CA ARG A 97 -1.91 9.44 -17.85
C ARG A 97 -0.77 10.04 -17.05
N ARG A 98 -0.34 11.25 -17.44
CA ARG A 98 0.64 12.05 -16.70
C ARG A 98 -0.03 12.76 -15.52
N SER A 99 0.60 12.77 -14.37
CA SER A 99 0.16 13.55 -13.20
C SER A 99 1.35 14.18 -12.50
N ARG A 100 1.18 15.43 -12.06
CA ARG A 100 2.18 16.14 -11.26
C ARG A 100 2.37 15.43 -9.92
N VAL A 101 3.61 15.34 -9.47
CA VAL A 101 3.95 14.88 -8.12
C VAL A 101 4.08 16.10 -7.24
N HIS A 102 3.19 16.21 -6.25
CA HIS A 102 3.16 17.37 -5.37
C HIS A 102 4.34 17.30 -4.37
N GLY A 103 5.17 18.34 -4.42
CA GLY A 103 6.24 18.63 -3.46
C GLY A 103 5.84 19.68 -2.43
N GLY A 104 6.81 20.20 -1.67
CA GLY A 104 6.61 21.29 -0.72
C GLY A 104 5.46 21.09 0.28
N ALA A 105 4.70 22.15 0.54
CA ALA A 105 3.61 22.15 1.55
C ALA A 105 2.50 21.13 1.24
N VAL A 106 2.06 21.03 -0.01
CA VAL A 106 1.06 20.04 -0.44
C VAL A 106 1.59 18.61 -0.24
N GLY A 107 2.86 18.38 -0.59
CA GLY A 107 3.53 17.10 -0.33
C GLY A 107 3.53 16.72 1.16
N ARG A 108 3.68 17.69 2.06
CA ARG A 108 3.57 17.45 3.52
C ARG A 108 2.16 17.06 3.96
N ILE A 109 1.13 17.67 3.40
CA ILE A 109 -0.27 17.32 3.70
C ILE A 109 -0.56 15.89 3.25
N VAL A 110 -0.18 15.53 2.02
CA VAL A 110 -0.32 14.16 1.50
C VAL A 110 0.40 13.15 2.40
N PHE A 111 1.62 13.46 2.84
CA PHE A 111 2.37 12.63 3.76
C PHE A 111 1.65 12.45 5.11
N ARG A 112 1.10 13.52 5.70
CA ARG A 112 0.32 13.47 6.96
C ARG A 112 -0.95 12.64 6.80
N ILE A 113 -1.71 12.83 5.72
CA ILE A 113 -2.91 12.05 5.43
C ILE A 113 -2.55 10.56 5.28
N ASN A 114 -1.44 10.25 4.59
CA ASN A 114 -0.97 8.88 4.47
C ASN A 114 -0.60 8.29 5.84
N ARG A 115 0.07 9.04 6.72
CA ARG A 115 0.33 8.57 8.10
C ARG A 115 -0.97 8.33 8.87
N PHE A 116 -1.90 9.27 8.83
CA PHE A 116 -3.18 9.13 9.51
C PHE A 116 -3.94 7.89 9.01
N ARG A 117 -4.02 7.67 7.69
CA ARG A 117 -4.65 6.45 7.13
C ARG A 117 -3.95 5.16 7.56
N ARG A 118 -2.62 5.18 7.77
CA ARG A 118 -1.88 4.02 8.32
C ARG A 118 -2.23 3.77 9.78
N PHE A 119 -2.28 4.83 10.58
CA PHE A 119 -2.72 4.77 11.97
C PHE A 119 -4.15 4.22 12.07
N CYS A 120 -5.10 4.81 11.33
CA CYS A 120 -6.49 4.33 11.29
C CYS A 120 -6.57 2.86 10.86
N ARG A 121 -5.77 2.40 9.89
CA ARG A 121 -5.73 0.96 9.53
C ARG A 121 -5.28 0.07 10.68
N GLY A 122 -4.32 0.53 11.50
CA GLY A 122 -3.88 -0.18 12.69
C GLY A 122 -4.98 -0.25 13.74
N VAL A 123 -5.62 0.89 14.03
CA VAL A 123 -6.75 1.01 14.96
C VAL A 123 -7.94 0.16 14.51
N VAL A 124 -8.37 0.29 13.26
CA VAL A 124 -9.43 -0.53 12.64
C VAL A 124 -9.09 -2.02 12.75
N SER A 125 -7.83 -2.41 12.49
CA SER A 125 -7.43 -3.81 12.63
C SER A 125 -7.43 -4.31 14.08
N ALA A 126 -7.20 -3.44 15.06
CA ALA A 126 -7.21 -3.77 16.49
C ALA A 126 -8.63 -3.77 17.09
N LEU A 127 -9.48 -2.87 16.62
CA LEU A 127 -10.87 -2.73 17.06
C LEU A 127 -11.83 -3.68 16.34
N GLY A 128 -11.40 -4.30 15.23
CA GLY A 128 -12.16 -5.25 14.42
C GLY A 128 -13.01 -6.22 15.24
N GLY A 129 -12.39 -6.97 16.14
CA GLY A 129 -13.12 -7.92 16.98
C GLY A 129 -13.87 -7.30 18.16
N ARG A 130 -13.45 -6.12 18.64
CA ARG A 130 -14.00 -5.46 19.84
C ARG A 130 -15.31 -4.74 19.57
N LEU A 131 -15.48 -4.19 18.36
CA LEU A 131 -16.73 -3.54 17.93
C LEU A 131 -17.73 -4.53 17.30
N ARG A 132 -17.35 -5.82 17.18
CA ARG A 132 -18.21 -6.88 16.64
C ARG A 132 -19.60 -6.97 17.30
N PRO A 133 -19.76 -6.93 18.64
CA PRO A 133 -21.10 -7.02 19.25
C PRO A 133 -22.01 -5.86 18.84
N LEU A 134 -21.46 -4.65 18.67
CA LEU A 134 -22.24 -3.46 18.28
C LEU A 134 -22.62 -3.49 16.79
N LEU A 135 -21.75 -4.03 15.93
CA LEU A 135 -21.96 -4.07 14.47
C LEU A 135 -22.66 -5.35 13.99
N ARG A 136 -22.85 -6.33 14.87
CA ARG A 136 -23.52 -7.62 14.57
C ARG A 136 -24.93 -7.46 13.99
N PRO A 137 -25.79 -6.52 14.46
CA PRO A 137 -27.12 -6.31 13.86
C PRO A 137 -27.07 -5.84 12.40
N PHE A 138 -25.98 -5.19 11.98
CA PHE A 138 -25.80 -4.63 10.63
C PHE A 138 -24.92 -5.52 9.74
N ARG A 139 -24.78 -6.81 10.06
CA ARG A 139 -23.95 -7.72 9.27
C ARG A 139 -24.57 -7.92 7.87
N PRO A 140 -23.83 -7.67 6.78
CA PRO A 140 -24.34 -7.91 5.44
C PRO A 140 -24.32 -9.41 5.13
N GLY A 141 -25.39 -9.92 4.52
CA GLY A 141 -25.48 -11.34 4.14
C GLY A 141 -24.30 -11.81 3.27
N LEU A 142 -23.84 -13.04 3.51
CA LEU A 142 -22.77 -13.65 2.74
C LEU A 142 -23.32 -14.67 1.74
N ARG A 143 -22.78 -14.63 0.52
CA ARG A 143 -23.06 -15.60 -0.54
C ARG A 143 -21.83 -16.47 -0.78
N LEU A 144 -22.01 -17.78 -0.68
CA LEU A 144 -20.98 -18.75 -1.02
C LEU A 144 -20.92 -18.94 -2.53
N VAL A 145 -19.71 -18.83 -3.09
CA VAL A 145 -19.42 -19.09 -4.49
C VAL A 145 -18.23 -20.04 -4.54
N SER A 146 -18.42 -21.20 -5.16
CA SER A 146 -17.31 -22.09 -5.51
C SER A 146 -16.74 -21.67 -6.86
N ARG A 147 -15.44 -21.39 -6.94
CA ARG A 147 -14.77 -21.05 -8.21
C ARG A 147 -13.43 -21.77 -8.29
N ALA A 148 -13.26 -22.62 -9.30
CA ALA A 148 -12.06 -23.42 -9.52
C ALA A 148 -11.63 -24.23 -8.26
N GLY A 149 -12.60 -24.91 -7.63
CA GLY A 149 -12.36 -25.71 -6.41
C GLY A 149 -12.11 -24.89 -5.14
N ARG A 150 -12.18 -23.56 -5.19
CA ARG A 150 -11.99 -22.67 -4.03
C ARG A 150 -13.32 -22.08 -3.58
N GLY A 151 -13.64 -22.27 -2.30
CA GLY A 151 -14.77 -21.58 -1.67
C GLY A 151 -14.48 -20.10 -1.44
N LEU A 152 -15.37 -19.22 -1.88
CA LEU A 152 -15.31 -17.78 -1.68
C LEU A 152 -16.62 -17.31 -1.05
N LEU A 153 -16.54 -16.54 0.04
CA LEU A 153 -17.71 -15.86 0.61
C LEU A 153 -17.70 -14.41 0.16
N TYR A 154 -18.80 -13.98 -0.46
CA TYR A 154 -19.01 -12.62 -0.94
C TYR A 154 -20.03 -11.88 -0.09
N ALA A 155 -19.76 -10.60 0.19
CA ALA A 155 -20.76 -9.65 0.67
C ALA A 155 -20.98 -8.62 -0.45
N GLY A 156 -22.14 -8.66 -1.09
CA GLY A 156 -22.35 -7.99 -2.38
C GLY A 156 -21.30 -8.46 -3.41
N ASP A 157 -20.56 -7.52 -3.98
CA ASP A 157 -19.51 -7.80 -4.99
C ASP A 157 -18.10 -7.98 -4.39
N THR A 158 -17.97 -7.92 -3.07
CA THR A 158 -16.67 -7.97 -2.40
C THR A 158 -16.44 -9.32 -1.73
N VAL A 159 -15.27 -9.93 -1.96
CA VAL A 159 -14.85 -11.13 -1.24
C VAL A 159 -14.60 -10.81 0.24
N ALA A 160 -15.40 -11.43 1.11
CA ALA A 160 -15.33 -11.33 2.56
C ALA A 160 -14.38 -12.35 3.17
N ALA A 161 -14.46 -13.60 2.73
CA ALA A 161 -13.58 -14.68 3.16
C ALA A 161 -13.22 -15.61 2.01
N VAL A 162 -12.08 -16.28 2.14
CA VAL A 162 -11.61 -17.29 1.21
C VAL A 162 -11.37 -18.57 1.99
N ARG A 163 -11.78 -19.71 1.45
CA ARG A 163 -11.49 -21.02 2.03
C ARG A 163 -9.97 -21.20 2.15
N ARG A 164 -9.53 -21.72 3.28
CA ARG A 164 -8.11 -22.04 3.48
C ARG A 164 -7.70 -23.20 2.57
N ALA A 165 -6.40 -23.25 2.25
CA ALA A 165 -5.86 -24.24 1.32
C ALA A 165 -5.78 -25.65 1.93
N ASP A 166 -5.69 -25.72 3.26
CA ASP A 166 -5.80 -26.93 4.08
C ASP A 166 -7.23 -27.53 4.07
N GLY A 167 -8.21 -26.83 3.50
CA GLY A 167 -9.62 -27.23 3.53
C GLY A 167 -10.30 -26.94 4.87
N GLU A 168 -9.56 -26.66 5.94
CA GLU A 168 -10.07 -26.47 7.29
C GLU A 168 -10.45 -25.01 7.56
N GLY A 169 -11.59 -24.64 6.97
CA GLY A 169 -12.34 -23.45 7.34
C GLY A 169 -11.98 -22.19 6.56
N TRP A 170 -12.36 -21.04 7.14
CA TRP A 170 -12.38 -19.76 6.43
C TRP A 170 -11.27 -18.79 6.86
N ARG A 171 -10.59 -18.23 5.87
CA ARG A 171 -9.70 -17.07 6.05
C ARG A 171 -10.45 -15.79 5.77
N LEU A 172 -10.93 -15.16 6.84
CA LEU A 172 -11.61 -13.86 6.81
C LEU A 172 -10.66 -12.72 6.45
N ARG A 173 -11.07 -11.83 5.55
CA ARG A 173 -10.32 -10.61 5.23
C ARG A 173 -10.47 -9.59 6.37
N ARG A 174 -9.40 -8.85 6.68
CA ARG A 174 -9.33 -7.97 7.86
C ARG A 174 -10.52 -7.01 8.04
N GLY A 175 -11.05 -6.44 6.95
CA GLY A 175 -12.19 -5.51 7.00
C GLY A 175 -13.52 -6.17 7.42
N TRP A 176 -13.61 -7.50 7.36
CA TRP A 176 -14.81 -8.26 7.69
C TRP A 176 -14.83 -8.80 9.12
N ARG A 177 -13.72 -8.64 9.86
CA ARG A 177 -13.58 -9.04 11.28
C ARG A 177 -14.53 -8.29 12.22
N PHE A 178 -15.11 -7.18 11.75
CA PHE A 178 -16.14 -6.40 12.42
C PHE A 178 -17.51 -7.06 12.43
N PHE A 179 -17.78 -7.96 11.49
CA PHE A 179 -19.11 -8.57 11.31
C PHE A 179 -19.10 -10.06 11.60
N TYR A 180 -17.97 -10.73 11.34
CA TYR A 180 -17.83 -12.18 11.44
C TYR A 180 -16.55 -12.58 12.20
N SER A 181 -16.59 -13.69 12.93
CA SER A 181 -15.43 -14.46 13.34
C SER A 181 -15.17 -15.66 12.41
N ALA A 182 -13.97 -16.23 12.46
CA ALA A 182 -13.67 -17.46 11.70
C ALA A 182 -14.58 -18.62 12.14
N ASP A 183 -14.80 -18.76 13.45
CA ASP A 183 -15.66 -19.83 14.02
C ASP A 183 -17.13 -19.64 13.63
N GLU A 184 -17.60 -18.39 13.54
CA GLU A 184 -18.94 -18.08 13.02
C GLU A 184 -19.06 -18.48 11.55
N LEU A 185 -18.05 -18.19 10.73
CA LEU A 185 -18.07 -18.62 9.33
C LEU A 185 -18.03 -20.14 9.19
N ASN A 186 -17.25 -20.84 10.02
CA ASN A 186 -17.20 -22.30 9.98
C ASN A 186 -18.56 -22.93 10.39
N ARG A 187 -19.31 -22.31 11.31
CA ARG A 187 -20.67 -22.74 11.67
C ARG A 187 -21.70 -22.43 10.59
N LEU A 188 -21.65 -21.24 9.99
CA LEU A 188 -22.63 -20.80 8.98
C LEU A 188 -22.38 -21.42 7.59
N TYR A 189 -21.12 -21.68 7.27
CA TYR A 189 -20.67 -22.22 5.99
C TYR A 189 -19.72 -23.38 6.26
N PRO A 190 -20.24 -24.52 6.72
CA PRO A 190 -19.42 -25.67 7.07
C PRO A 190 -18.61 -26.15 5.86
N VAL A 191 -17.43 -26.67 6.17
CA VAL A 191 -16.61 -27.39 5.21
C VAL A 191 -17.34 -28.71 4.93
N PRO A 192 -17.65 -29.07 3.67
CA PRO A 192 -18.09 -30.43 3.38
C PRO A 192 -16.96 -31.36 3.84
N GLY A 193 -17.21 -32.16 4.86
CA GLY A 193 -16.34 -33.27 5.23
C GLY A 193 -16.40 -34.34 4.15
N ASP A 194 -15.36 -35.15 4.05
CA ASP A 194 -15.29 -36.36 3.21
C ASP A 194 -16.27 -37.45 3.69
N GLY A 195 -17.55 -37.12 3.84
CA GLY A 195 -18.55 -37.96 4.50
C GLY A 195 -19.99 -37.56 4.22
N ALA A 196 -20.29 -37.00 3.04
CA ALA A 196 -21.66 -37.02 2.54
C ALA A 196 -21.89 -38.39 1.90
N GLU A 197 -22.49 -39.28 2.69
CA GLU A 197 -22.99 -40.59 2.31
C GLU A 197 -23.59 -40.60 0.90
N HIS A 198 -23.19 -41.61 0.11
CA HIS A 198 -24.02 -42.14 -0.96
C HIS A 198 -25.27 -42.77 -0.33
N GLY A 199 -26.18 -41.94 0.17
CA GLY A 199 -27.58 -42.29 0.29
C GLY A 199 -28.24 -42.08 -1.08
N ARG A 200 -28.08 -43.05 -1.97
CA ARG A 200 -29.01 -43.26 -3.08
C ARG A 200 -29.78 -44.53 -2.76
N GLN A 201 -31.09 -44.33 -2.58
CA GLN A 201 -32.09 -45.38 -2.73
C GLN A 201 -31.98 -46.00 -4.13
#